data_AF-A0A2E3W3P0-F1
#
_entry.id   AF-A0A2E3W3P0-F1
#
_cell.length_a   1.000
_cell.length_b   1.000
_cell.length_c   1.000
_cell.angle_alpha   90.00
_cell.angle_beta   90.00
_cell.angle_gamma   90.00
#
_symmetry.space_group_name_H-M   'P 1'
#
loop_
_entity.id
_entity.type
_entity.pdbx_description
1 polymer ?
#
loop_
_entity_poly.entity_id
_entity_poly.type
_entity_poly.pdbx_seq_one_letter_code
_entity_poly.pdbx_strand_id
1 'polypeptide(L)'
;MKDSGKGHIILSESLKSYFFKQLKDINQKSLCPVPEETIYYSSEVLEKCAFSTSLFSFEDGRVKHKILGKKLLEASNGSPEARKRTYKEVGDTALIMSGYFSRSINGKILGQDYYYRLGQMAYEKLNLSQPACFDIPSFYKIMSTCFENLASMMAIVMDLNESNQDSPYLLKEGASPKQSFILGIHPNDTKKAS
;
A
#
# COMPACT_ATOMS: atom_id res chain seq x y z
N MET A 1 -8.75 24.98 -31.71
CA MET A 1 -7.95 23.74 -31.71
C MET A 1 -7.87 23.26 -30.27
N LYS A 2 -8.45 22.09 -29.97
CA LYS A 2 -8.56 21.51 -28.62
C LYS A 2 -7.27 20.73 -28.30
N ASP A 3 -6.63 21.07 -27.19
CA ASP A 3 -5.53 20.30 -26.60
C ASP A 3 -6.09 19.05 -25.92
N SER A 4 -5.51 17.90 -26.27
CA SER A 4 -6.03 16.57 -25.97
C SER A 4 -5.47 16.11 -24.61
N GLY A 5 -6.33 15.53 -23.78
CA GLY A 5 -6.01 15.08 -22.42
C GLY A 5 -4.81 14.14 -22.40
N LYS A 6 -3.71 14.57 -21.76
CA LYS A 6 -2.49 13.78 -21.61
C LYS A 6 -2.67 12.79 -20.47
N GLY A 7 -2.96 11.54 -20.80
CA GLY A 7 -2.62 10.43 -19.91
C GLY A 7 -1.12 10.49 -19.65
N HIS A 8 -0.71 10.71 -18.40
CA HIS A 8 0.70 10.71 -18.02
C HIS A 8 1.20 9.26 -18.01
N ILE A 9 1.75 8.82 -19.14
CA ILE A 9 2.53 7.60 -19.21
C ILE A 9 3.74 7.81 -18.31
N ILE A 10 3.92 6.94 -17.30
CA ILE A 10 5.10 6.98 -16.46
C ILE A 10 6.28 6.52 -17.31
N LEU A 11 7.13 7.45 -17.74
CA LEU A 11 8.35 7.17 -18.52
C LEU A 11 9.50 6.62 -17.65
N SER A 12 9.18 5.99 -16.52
CA SER A 12 10.19 5.39 -15.65
C SER A 12 10.61 4.03 -16.20
N GLU A 13 11.91 3.75 -16.15
CA GLU A 13 12.48 2.46 -16.58
C GLU A 13 11.92 1.25 -15.80
N SER A 14 11.40 1.46 -14.59
CA SER A 14 10.69 0.45 -13.79
C SER A 14 9.78 1.08 -12.72
N LEU A 15 8.83 0.29 -12.19
CA LEU A 15 7.96 0.72 -11.09
C LEU A 15 8.74 1.00 -9.80
N LYS A 16 9.77 0.18 -9.53
CA LYS A 16 10.76 0.48 -8.48
C LYS A 16 11.41 1.85 -8.66
N SER A 17 11.94 2.15 -9.86
CA SER A 17 12.59 3.44 -10.13
C SER A 17 11.65 4.62 -9.90
N TYR A 18 10.38 4.45 -10.27
CA TYR A 18 9.34 5.43 -9.97
C TYR A 18 9.17 5.66 -8.46
N PHE A 19 8.94 4.61 -7.68
CA PHE A 19 8.77 4.75 -6.23
C PHE A 19 10.02 5.25 -5.52
N PHE A 20 11.20 4.80 -5.96
CA PHE A 20 12.48 5.28 -5.44
C PHE A 20 12.61 6.78 -5.60
N LYS A 21 12.32 7.31 -6.80
CA LYS A 21 12.37 8.76 -7.06
C LYS A 21 11.41 9.53 -6.16
N GLN A 22 10.14 9.08 -6.08
CA GLN A 22 9.12 9.73 -5.26
C GLN A 22 9.52 9.75 -3.77
N LEU A 23 9.94 8.60 -3.24
CA LEU A 23 10.38 8.48 -1.84
C LEU A 23 11.64 9.30 -1.57
N LYS A 24 12.59 9.34 -2.51
CA LYS A 24 13.82 10.16 -2.40
C LYS A 24 13.49 11.64 -2.36
N ASP A 25 12.60 12.12 -3.22
CA ASP A 25 12.16 13.52 -3.26
C ASP A 25 11.44 13.95 -1.97
N ILE A 26 10.66 13.04 -1.36
CA ILE A 26 10.03 13.27 -0.05
C ILE A 26 11.08 13.25 1.06
N ASN A 27 12.01 12.28 1.04
CA ASN A 27 13.06 12.14 2.04
C ASN A 27 13.96 13.39 2.11
N GLN A 28 14.29 13.99 0.96
CA GLN A 28 15.08 15.23 0.88
C GLN A 28 14.39 16.44 1.52
N LYS A 29 13.06 16.41 1.64
CA LYS A 29 12.24 17.47 2.26
C LYS A 29 11.87 17.14 3.71
N SER A 30 12.24 15.97 4.22
CA SER A 30 11.93 15.51 5.56
C SER A 30 12.83 16.20 6.60
N LEU A 31 12.26 16.49 7.78
CA LEU A 31 13.02 16.98 8.93
C LEU A 31 14.00 15.92 9.47
N CYS A 32 13.69 14.64 9.28
CA CYS A 32 14.51 13.51 9.68
C CYS A 32 14.71 12.59 8.47
N PRO A 33 15.69 12.91 7.60
CA PRO A 33 15.99 12.07 6.45
C PRO A 33 16.53 10.72 6.89
N VAL A 34 16.14 9.67 6.17
CA VAL A 34 16.59 8.29 6.40
C VAL A 34 17.67 7.92 5.36
N PRO A 35 18.50 6.89 5.62
CA PRO A 35 19.53 6.45 4.68
C PRO A 35 18.95 6.03 3.32
N GLU A 36 19.68 6.28 2.24
CA GLU A 36 19.20 6.06 0.87
C GLU A 36 18.88 4.58 0.58
N GLU A 37 19.62 3.66 1.20
CA GLU A 37 19.43 2.22 1.06
C GLU A 37 18.07 1.79 1.62
N THR A 38 17.57 2.48 2.66
CA THR A 38 16.22 2.22 3.21
C THR A 38 15.13 2.71 2.26
N ILE A 39 15.39 3.80 1.52
CA ILE A 39 14.51 4.30 0.46
C ILE A 39 14.49 3.33 -0.72
N TYR A 40 15.67 2.86 -1.14
CA TYR A 40 15.82 1.86 -2.19
C TYR A 40 15.06 0.57 -1.83
N TYR A 41 15.28 0.02 -0.66
CA TYR A 41 14.55 -1.18 -0.20
C TYR A 41 13.04 -0.96 -0.14
N SER A 42 12.59 0.18 0.38
CA SER A 42 11.16 0.50 0.47
C SER A 42 10.51 0.59 -0.92
N SER A 43 11.25 1.04 -1.94
CA SER A 43 10.79 1.01 -3.33
C SER A 43 10.64 -0.41 -3.89
N GLU A 44 11.53 -1.35 -3.51
CA GLU A 44 11.40 -2.77 -3.85
C GLU A 44 10.19 -3.42 -3.14
N VAL A 45 9.92 -3.03 -1.89
CA VAL A 45 8.74 -3.48 -1.14
C VAL A 45 7.45 -3.03 -1.81
N LEU A 46 7.38 -1.76 -2.27
CA LEU A 46 6.22 -1.25 -3.01
C LEU A 46 6.03 -1.94 -4.36
N GLU A 47 7.10 -2.13 -5.11
CA GLU A 47 7.06 -2.85 -6.38
C GLU A 47 6.54 -4.28 -6.19
N LYS A 48 7.09 -5.01 -5.21
CA LYS A 48 6.64 -6.35 -4.86
C LYS A 48 5.17 -6.38 -4.47
N CYS A 49 4.68 -5.34 -3.80
CA CYS A 49 3.26 -5.23 -3.46
C CYS A 49 2.38 -5.15 -4.70
N ALA A 50 2.77 -4.34 -5.70
CA ALA A 50 1.99 -4.14 -6.91
C ALA A 50 1.77 -5.43 -7.71
N PHE A 51 2.75 -6.35 -7.66
CA PHE A 51 2.68 -7.62 -8.39
C PHE A 51 2.14 -8.80 -7.54
N SER A 52 1.97 -8.62 -6.23
CA SER A 52 1.60 -9.72 -5.34
C SER A 52 0.10 -9.72 -5.04
N THR A 53 -0.63 -10.57 -5.76
CA THR A 53 -2.03 -10.92 -5.47
C THR A 53 -2.18 -11.69 -4.15
N SER A 54 -1.11 -12.30 -3.62
CA SER A 54 -1.14 -13.14 -2.42
C SER A 54 -0.98 -12.40 -1.10
N LEU A 55 -0.60 -11.11 -1.11
CA LEU A 55 -0.52 -10.29 0.11
C LEU A 55 -1.88 -10.16 0.79
N PHE A 56 -2.99 -10.19 0.02
CA PHE A 56 -4.34 -9.95 0.51
C PHE A 56 -5.23 -11.17 0.30
N SER A 57 -5.69 -11.79 1.38
CA SER A 57 -6.71 -12.84 1.37
C SER A 57 -7.67 -12.44 2.45
N PHE A 58 -8.88 -12.10 2.02
CA PHE A 58 -9.97 -11.75 2.89
C PHE A 58 -10.79 -13.03 3.06
N GLU A 59 -10.60 -13.74 4.17
CA GLU A 59 -11.48 -14.86 4.54
C GLU A 59 -12.38 -14.42 5.70
N ASP A 60 -13.68 -14.70 5.56
CA ASP A 60 -14.68 -14.66 6.64
C ASP A 60 -14.83 -13.34 7.41
N GLY A 61 -14.65 -12.20 6.74
CA GLY A 61 -14.83 -10.87 7.35
C GLY A 61 -13.83 -10.53 8.48
N ARG A 62 -12.93 -11.47 8.84
CA ARG A 62 -11.82 -11.26 9.78
C ARG A 62 -10.55 -11.14 8.98
N VAL A 63 -10.19 -9.90 8.69
CA VAL A 63 -9.02 -9.59 7.86
C VAL A 63 -7.74 -10.14 8.51
N LYS A 64 -6.87 -10.75 7.70
CA LYS A 64 -5.47 -11.22 7.87
C LYS A 64 -4.56 -10.66 8.99
N HIS A 65 -4.93 -9.60 9.70
CA HIS A 65 -4.17 -8.95 10.78
C HIS A 65 -3.72 -9.94 11.86
N LYS A 66 -4.65 -10.75 12.40
CA LYS A 66 -4.35 -11.75 13.43
C LYS A 66 -3.42 -12.86 12.91
N ILE A 67 -3.43 -13.09 11.60
CA ILE A 67 -2.55 -14.07 10.93
C ILE A 67 -1.12 -13.53 10.86
N LEU A 68 -0.89 -12.22 10.63
CA LEU A 68 0.48 -11.67 10.61
C LEU A 68 1.14 -11.72 11.98
N GLY A 69 0.42 -11.37 13.05
CA GLY A 69 0.92 -11.52 14.43
C GLY A 69 1.24 -12.99 14.79
N LYS A 70 0.34 -13.91 14.42
CA LYS A 70 0.55 -15.35 14.60
C LYS A 70 1.75 -15.85 13.78
N LYS A 71 1.87 -15.44 12.52
CA LYS A 71 2.96 -15.78 11.60
C LYS A 71 4.30 -15.30 12.14
N LEU A 72 4.37 -14.10 12.72
CA LEU A 72 5.56 -13.60 13.40
C LEU A 72 5.93 -14.45 14.62
N LEU A 73 4.95 -14.85 15.43
CA LEU A 73 5.19 -15.68 16.62
C LEU A 73 5.65 -17.10 16.24
N GLU A 74 5.03 -17.70 15.23
CA GLU A 74 5.36 -19.07 14.77
C GLU A 74 6.68 -19.13 14.00
N ALA A 75 7.16 -18.00 13.45
CA ALA A 75 8.42 -17.92 12.73
C ALA A 75 9.61 -18.44 13.55
N SER A 76 9.59 -18.31 14.88
CA SER A 76 10.67 -18.80 15.75
C SER A 76 10.85 -20.32 15.68
N ASN A 77 9.79 -21.05 15.32
CA ASN A 77 9.75 -22.52 15.29
C ASN A 77 10.14 -23.10 13.93
N GLY A 78 10.31 -22.26 12.90
CA GLY A 78 10.73 -22.69 11.57
C GLY A 78 12.25 -22.90 11.45
N SER A 79 12.68 -23.45 10.31
CA SER A 79 14.11 -23.49 9.97
C SER A 79 14.70 -22.07 9.91
N PRO A 80 16.03 -21.90 10.04
CA PRO A 80 16.67 -20.58 9.96
C PRO A 80 16.28 -19.78 8.72
N GLU A 81 16.18 -20.42 7.56
CA GLU A 81 15.81 -19.83 6.28
C GLU A 81 14.32 -19.47 6.23
N ALA A 82 13.46 -20.38 6.68
CA ALA A 82 12.01 -20.15 6.75
C ALA A 82 11.69 -19.00 7.70
N ARG A 83 12.40 -18.92 8.83
CA ARG A 83 12.30 -17.86 9.82
C ARG A 83 12.68 -16.50 9.24
N LYS A 84 13.83 -16.40 8.56
CA LYS A 84 14.28 -15.18 7.85
C LYS A 84 13.22 -14.70 6.87
N ARG A 85 12.75 -15.61 6.00
CA ARG A 85 11.71 -15.32 5.01
C ARG A 85 10.44 -14.80 5.68
N THR A 86 10.00 -15.46 6.75
CA THR A 86 8.78 -15.11 7.47
C THR A 86 8.87 -13.74 8.12
N TYR A 87 9.97 -13.43 8.81
CA TYR A 87 10.17 -12.09 9.39
C TYR A 87 10.23 -11.00 8.32
N LYS A 88 10.93 -11.24 7.20
CA LYS A 88 10.95 -10.30 6.07
C LYS A 88 9.55 -10.05 5.53
N GLU A 89 8.79 -11.12 5.26
CA GLU A 89 7.43 -11.00 4.75
C GLU A 89 6.50 -10.24 5.71
N VAL A 90 6.59 -10.49 7.02
CA VAL A 90 5.79 -9.75 8.02
C VAL A 90 6.19 -8.28 8.05
N GLY A 91 7.50 -7.97 8.06
CA GLY A 91 8.02 -6.60 8.06
C GLY A 91 7.60 -5.82 6.82
N ASP A 92 7.84 -6.39 5.63
CA ASP A 92 7.46 -5.81 4.34
C ASP A 92 5.94 -5.54 4.29
N THR A 93 5.12 -6.52 4.71
CA THR A 93 3.65 -6.39 4.70
C THR A 93 3.18 -5.34 5.68
N ALA A 94 3.75 -5.29 6.88
CA ALA A 94 3.39 -4.30 7.88
C ALA A 94 3.72 -2.87 7.40
N LEU A 95 4.85 -2.70 6.70
CA LEU A 95 5.27 -1.42 6.13
C LEU A 95 4.29 -0.95 5.04
N ILE A 96 3.88 -1.86 4.16
CA ILE A 96 2.85 -1.60 3.14
C ILE A 96 1.51 -1.22 3.77
N MET A 97 1.04 -1.98 4.77
CA MET A 97 -0.26 -1.75 5.39
C MET A 97 -0.34 -0.42 6.14
N SER A 98 0.74 -0.06 6.84
CA SER A 98 0.80 1.15 7.65
C SER A 98 1.20 2.40 6.88
N GLY A 99 1.81 2.27 5.71
CA GLY A 99 2.15 3.38 4.81
C GLY A 99 1.16 3.50 3.66
N TYR A 100 1.35 2.68 2.62
CA TYR A 100 0.62 2.80 1.36
C TYR A 100 -0.89 2.54 1.50
N PHE A 101 -1.32 1.60 2.35
CA PHE A 101 -2.74 1.33 2.61
C PHE A 101 -3.26 1.92 3.93
N SER A 102 -2.57 2.93 4.46
CA SER A 102 -2.90 3.56 5.76
C SER A 102 -4.37 4.00 5.87
N ARG A 103 -4.93 4.63 4.82
CA ARG A 103 -6.35 5.03 4.78
C ARG A 103 -7.31 3.84 4.92
N SER A 104 -6.96 2.68 4.39
CA SER A 104 -7.79 1.46 4.43
C SER A 104 -7.77 0.76 5.79
N ILE A 105 -6.90 1.17 6.73
CA ILE A 105 -6.80 0.59 8.08
C ILE A 105 -7.25 1.54 9.20
N ASN A 106 -7.37 2.85 8.93
CA ASN A 106 -7.64 3.86 9.97
C ASN A 106 -9.03 3.71 10.66
N GLY A 107 -9.93 2.89 10.12
CA GLY A 107 -11.25 2.57 10.71
C GLY A 107 -11.42 1.12 11.18
N LYS A 108 -10.34 0.32 11.23
CA LYS A 108 -10.39 -1.10 11.61
C LYS A 108 -10.01 -1.31 13.08
N ILE A 109 -10.43 -2.44 13.65
CA ILE A 109 -10.20 -2.84 15.06
C ILE A 109 -8.72 -2.77 15.46
N LEU A 110 -7.80 -3.01 14.51
CA LEU A 110 -6.36 -2.89 14.71
C LEU A 110 -5.88 -1.70 13.87
N GLY A 111 -5.56 -0.59 14.55
CA GLY A 111 -5.12 0.66 13.92
C GLY A 111 -3.69 0.61 13.40
N GLN A 112 -3.20 1.75 12.91
CA GLN A 112 -1.86 1.91 12.34
C GLN A 112 -0.73 1.50 13.30
N ASP A 113 -0.88 1.82 14.59
CA ASP A 113 0.09 1.49 15.64
C ASP A 113 0.37 -0.01 15.78
N TYR A 114 -0.63 -0.85 15.50
CA TYR A 114 -0.46 -2.30 15.52
C TYR A 114 0.58 -2.73 14.48
N TYR A 115 0.46 -2.20 13.26
CA TYR A 115 1.35 -2.51 12.15
C TYR A 115 2.74 -1.91 12.33
N TYR A 116 2.84 -0.71 12.91
CA TYR A 116 4.12 -0.12 13.29
C TYR A 116 4.90 -1.05 14.22
N ARG A 117 4.30 -1.43 15.35
CA ARG A 117 4.95 -2.33 16.32
C ARG A 117 5.27 -3.69 15.71
N LEU A 118 4.34 -4.25 14.93
CA LEU A 118 4.54 -5.56 14.30
C LEU A 118 5.70 -5.53 13.29
N GLY A 119 5.78 -4.50 12.46
CA GLY A 119 6.84 -4.34 11.47
C GLY A 119 8.20 -4.07 12.10
N GLN A 120 8.26 -3.20 13.12
CA GLN A 120 9.46 -2.96 13.93
C GLN A 120 9.98 -4.26 14.53
N MET A 121 9.13 -5.02 15.23
CA MET A 121 9.52 -6.32 15.81
C MET A 121 10.01 -7.31 14.74
N ALA A 122 9.34 -7.36 13.58
CA ALA A 122 9.73 -8.26 12.50
C ALA A 122 11.13 -7.95 11.98
N TYR A 123 11.44 -6.68 11.71
CA TYR A 123 12.75 -6.27 11.24
C TYR A 123 13.84 -6.41 12.31
N GLU A 124 13.54 -6.16 13.59
CA GLU A 124 14.48 -6.45 14.68
C GLU A 124 14.83 -7.94 14.74
N LYS A 125 13.84 -8.82 14.68
CA LYS A 125 14.05 -10.27 14.68
C LYS A 125 14.77 -10.74 13.42
N LEU A 126 14.47 -10.13 12.26
CA LEU A 126 15.19 -10.39 11.02
C LEU A 126 16.67 -10.02 11.16
N ASN A 127 16.97 -8.85 11.73
CA ASN A 127 18.34 -8.38 11.94
C ASN A 127 19.19 -9.37 12.75
N LEU A 128 18.61 -10.00 13.78
CA LEU A 128 19.32 -11.01 14.58
C LEU A 128 19.69 -12.26 13.76
N SER A 129 18.92 -12.57 12.71
CA SER A 129 19.13 -13.75 11.87
C SER A 129 19.91 -13.46 10.59
N GLN A 130 19.78 -12.25 10.06
CA GLN A 130 20.40 -11.74 8.85
C GLN A 130 20.66 -10.25 9.07
N PRO A 131 21.82 -9.87 9.64
CA PRO A 131 22.07 -8.49 10.01
C PRO A 131 22.41 -7.60 8.81
N ALA A 132 22.88 -8.19 7.70
CA ALA A 132 23.32 -7.44 6.53
C ALA A 132 22.38 -7.57 5.33
N CYS A 133 22.20 -6.46 4.62
CA CYS A 133 21.53 -6.34 3.33
C CYS A 133 22.20 -5.20 2.56
N PHE A 134 22.42 -5.36 1.24
CA PHE A 134 23.19 -4.40 0.43
C PHE A 134 24.57 -4.06 1.02
N ASP A 135 25.24 -5.05 1.63
CA ASP A 135 26.50 -4.87 2.35
C ASP A 135 26.47 -3.87 3.52
N ILE A 136 25.27 -3.42 3.93
CA ILE A 136 25.06 -2.55 5.10
C ILE A 136 24.85 -3.41 6.35
N PRO A 137 25.71 -3.29 7.38
CA PRO A 137 25.52 -3.99 8.63
C PRO A 137 24.34 -3.41 9.42
N SER A 138 23.64 -4.29 10.13
CA SER A 138 22.44 -3.94 10.90
C SER A 138 21.33 -3.25 10.09
N PHE A 139 21.27 -3.51 8.78
CA PHE A 139 20.33 -2.87 7.86
C PHE A 139 18.88 -2.98 8.36
N TYR A 140 18.46 -4.16 8.79
CA TYR A 140 17.09 -4.35 9.26
C TYR A 140 16.83 -3.69 10.61
N LYS A 141 17.86 -3.49 11.45
CA LYS A 141 17.70 -2.64 12.64
C LYS A 141 17.45 -1.18 12.24
N ILE A 142 18.13 -0.67 11.20
CA ILE A 142 17.87 0.67 10.66
C ILE A 142 16.42 0.75 10.16
N MET A 143 15.99 -0.22 9.35
CA MET A 143 14.59 -0.31 8.87
C MET A 143 13.56 -0.30 10.00
N SER A 144 13.83 -1.01 11.11
CA SER A 144 12.99 -0.96 12.30
C SER A 144 12.97 0.42 12.94
N THR A 145 14.14 1.06 13.09
CA THR A 145 14.24 2.36 13.76
C THR A 145 13.54 3.47 12.97
N CYS A 146 13.68 3.47 11.64
CA CYS A 146 13.06 4.48 10.77
C CYS A 146 11.68 4.07 10.21
N PHE A 147 11.07 2.99 10.74
CA PHE A 147 9.87 2.38 10.19
C PHE A 147 8.72 3.37 9.99
N GLU A 148 8.43 4.19 11.00
CA GLU A 148 7.33 5.15 10.98
C GLU A 148 7.56 6.26 9.95
N ASN A 149 8.81 6.72 9.81
CA ASN A 149 9.19 7.69 8.79
C ASN A 149 8.99 7.11 7.38
N LEU A 150 9.44 5.87 7.16
CA LEU A 150 9.27 5.17 5.88
C LEU A 150 7.78 4.97 5.56
N ALA A 151 6.99 4.49 6.52
CA ALA A 151 5.55 4.31 6.34
C ALA A 151 4.85 5.63 6.01
N SER A 152 5.20 6.70 6.73
CA SER A 152 4.66 8.05 6.49
C SER A 152 5.01 8.56 5.09
N MET A 153 6.26 8.36 4.63
CA MET A 153 6.65 8.71 3.26
C MET A 153 5.85 7.93 2.22
N MET A 154 5.61 6.62 2.43
CA MET A 154 4.79 5.81 1.52
C MET A 154 3.32 6.26 1.49
N ALA A 155 2.78 6.70 2.63
CA ALA A 155 1.44 7.29 2.69
C ALA A 155 1.36 8.59 1.86
N ILE A 156 2.36 9.46 1.98
CA ILE A 156 2.45 10.68 1.16
C ILE A 156 2.53 10.34 -0.34
N VAL A 157 3.33 9.33 -0.73
CA VAL A 157 3.38 8.87 -2.13
C VAL A 157 1.99 8.42 -2.61
N MET A 158 1.23 7.72 -1.77
CA MET A 158 -0.13 7.30 -2.10
C MET A 158 -1.07 8.49 -2.30
N ASP A 159 -1.04 9.47 -1.40
CA ASP A 159 -1.83 10.70 -1.52
C ASP A 159 -1.49 11.51 -2.79
N LEU A 160 -0.19 11.62 -3.12
CA LEU A 160 0.27 12.24 -4.35
C LEU A 160 -0.22 11.50 -5.59
N ASN A 161 -0.35 10.17 -5.53
CA ASN A 161 -0.84 9.39 -6.67
C ASN A 161 -2.36 9.54 -6.87
N GLU A 162 -3.14 9.61 -5.79
CA GLU A 162 -4.59 9.84 -5.88
C GLU A 162 -4.92 11.25 -6.39
N SER A 163 -4.25 12.27 -5.87
CA SER A 163 -4.40 13.66 -6.33
C SER A 163 -4.01 13.87 -7.80
N ASN A 164 -3.10 13.05 -8.34
CA ASN A 164 -2.80 13.04 -9.78
C ASN A 164 -3.88 12.32 -10.62
N GLN A 165 -4.74 11.49 -10.01
CA GLN A 165 -5.86 10.80 -10.67
C GLN A 165 -7.17 11.62 -10.66
N ASP A 166 -7.31 12.60 -9.75
CA ASP A 166 -8.49 13.47 -9.61
C ASP A 166 -8.59 14.59 -10.67
N SER A 167 -8.29 14.28 -11.93
CA SER A 167 -8.72 15.12 -13.06
C SER A 167 -10.15 14.71 -13.46
N PRO A 168 -11.18 15.52 -13.18
CA PRO A 168 -12.60 15.10 -13.22
C PRO A 168 -13.19 14.97 -14.63
N TYR A 169 -12.39 14.63 -15.64
CA TYR A 169 -12.79 14.62 -17.04
C TYR A 169 -13.01 13.20 -17.60
N LEU A 170 -13.78 12.36 -16.91
CA LEU A 170 -14.36 11.17 -17.53
C LEU A 170 -15.76 10.93 -16.96
N LEU A 171 -16.75 11.58 -17.59
CA LEU A 171 -18.16 11.19 -17.78
C LEU A 171 -19.07 12.42 -17.86
N LYS A 172 -18.89 13.25 -18.90
CA LYS A 172 -19.99 14.03 -19.49
C LYS A 172 -19.73 14.20 -20.98
N GLU A 173 -20.14 13.23 -21.77
CA GLU A 173 -20.72 13.48 -23.10
C GLU A 173 -21.37 12.19 -23.62
N GLY A 174 -22.70 12.18 -23.61
CA GLY A 174 -23.53 11.08 -24.06
C GLY A 174 -25.01 11.28 -23.82
N ALA A 175 -25.48 12.51 -23.65
CA ALA A 175 -26.92 12.82 -23.64
C ALA A 175 -27.16 14.07 -24.51
N SER A 176 -27.24 13.84 -25.82
CA SER A 176 -27.87 14.79 -26.74
C SER A 176 -29.39 14.62 -26.65
N PRO A 177 -30.19 15.71 -26.74
CA PRO A 177 -31.60 15.71 -26.45
C PRO A 177 -32.46 15.31 -27.66
N LYS A 178 -33.61 14.70 -27.35
CA LYS A 178 -34.76 14.36 -28.19
C LYS A 178 -34.63 13.08 -29.03
N GLN A 179 -35.35 12.04 -28.58
CA GLN A 179 -36.48 11.47 -29.33
C GLN A 179 -37.33 10.61 -28.39
N SER A 180 -38.62 10.91 -28.44
CA SER A 180 -39.73 10.34 -27.69
C SER A 180 -40.30 9.10 -28.40
N PHE A 181 -40.99 8.25 -27.62
CA PHE A 181 -41.85 7.12 -28.02
C PHE A 181 -41.06 5.86 -28.48
N ILE A 182 -41.37 4.64 -28.04
CA ILE A 182 -42.64 3.90 -28.22
C ILE A 182 -42.68 2.66 -27.26
N LEU A 183 -43.84 2.47 -26.60
CA LEU A 183 -44.38 1.27 -25.91
C LEU A 183 -43.60 0.65 -24.73
N GLY A 184 -44.15 0.36 -23.55
CA GLY A 184 -45.50 0.43 -22.96
C GLY A 184 -45.35 -0.03 -21.49
N ILE A 185 -45.85 0.72 -20.49
CA ILE A 185 -47.12 0.45 -19.77
C ILE A 185 -47.17 -0.98 -19.17
N HIS A 186 -47.35 -1.25 -17.87
CA HIS A 186 -47.78 -0.47 -16.69
C HIS A 186 -47.29 -1.15 -15.39
N PRO A 187 -47.12 -0.40 -14.27
CA PRO A 187 -47.08 -0.95 -12.92
C PRO A 187 -48.50 -1.28 -12.39
N ASN A 188 -48.65 -2.44 -11.76
CA ASN A 188 -49.75 -2.84 -10.86
C ASN A 188 -49.06 -3.12 -9.50
N ASP A 189 -49.54 -2.74 -8.31
CA ASP A 189 -50.84 -2.35 -7.82
C ASP A 189 -50.64 -1.48 -6.57
N THR A 190 -51.35 -0.36 -6.44
CA THR A 190 -51.88 0.11 -5.15
C THR A 190 -53.10 0.98 -5.41
N LYS A 191 -54.28 0.35 -5.44
CA LYS A 191 -55.55 1.07 -5.28
C LYS A 191 -55.75 1.45 -3.82
N LYS A 192 -56.05 2.73 -3.59
CA LYS A 192 -56.60 3.25 -2.35
C LYS A 192 -58.12 3.42 -2.52
N ALA A 193 -58.85 2.96 -1.50
CA ALA A 193 -60.15 3.42 -0.96
C ALA A 193 -61.38 3.52 -1.88
N SER A 194 -62.41 2.76 -1.55
CA SER A 194 -63.75 3.24 -1.13
C SER A 194 -64.42 2.18 -0.28
#